data_AF-A0A9D8I522-F1
#
_entry.id   AF-A0A9D8I522-F1
#
_cell.length_a   1.000
_cell.length_b   1.000
_cell.length_c   1.000
_cell.angle_alpha   90.00
_cell.angle_beta   90.00
_cell.angle_gamma   90.00
#
_symmetry.space_group_name_H-M   'P 1'
#
loop_
_entity.id
_entity.type
_entity.pdbx_description
1 polymer ?
#
loop_
_entity_poly.entity_id
_entity_poly.type
_entity_poly.pdbx_seq_one_letter_code
_entity_poly.pdbx_strand_id
1 'polypeptide(L)'
;MSPPRPSPRPHPTINRVGPQPVLRRERRRSFWQRSLDEARRTGGWFRIPKLYTKKTAQQIASDVRCAHHRRPSVHRVRGFQVGEVWESKWRLTTACGAPGDCEVWVRFLGEKLSLAEAV
;
A
#
# COMPACT_ATOMS: atom_id res chain seq x y z
N MET A 1 -31.87 -65.90 8.78
CA MET A 1 -30.79 -65.40 9.67
C MET A 1 -30.38 -64.02 9.16
N SER A 2 -30.67 -62.96 9.91
CA SER A 2 -30.33 -61.58 9.53
C SER A 2 -29.11 -61.12 10.33
N PRO A 3 -28.16 -60.36 9.74
CA PRO A 3 -27.00 -59.89 10.48
C PRO A 3 -27.39 -58.79 11.48
N PRO A 4 -26.67 -58.64 12.62
CA PRO A 4 -26.94 -57.60 13.59
C PRO A 4 -26.54 -56.22 13.04
N ARG A 5 -27.35 -55.20 13.35
CA ARG A 5 -27.04 -53.79 13.01
C ARG A 5 -25.80 -53.32 13.78
N PRO A 6 -24.89 -52.54 13.16
CA PRO A 6 -23.79 -51.91 13.89
C PRO A 6 -24.31 -50.76 14.77
N SER A 7 -23.85 -50.72 16.03
CA SER A 7 -24.10 -49.65 17.00
C SER A 7 -23.61 -48.28 16.49
N PRO A 8 -24.30 -47.17 16.83
CA PRO A 8 -23.86 -45.84 16.45
C PRO A 8 -22.58 -45.44 17.20
N ARG A 9 -21.60 -44.88 16.48
CA ARG A 9 -20.37 -44.33 17.07
C ARG A 9 -20.70 -43.08 17.89
N PRO A 10 -19.97 -42.78 18.98
CA PRO A 10 -20.13 -41.52 19.69
C PRO A 10 -19.67 -40.36 18.81
N HIS A 11 -20.50 -39.31 18.72
CA HIS A 11 -20.15 -38.07 18.04
C HIS A 11 -19.13 -37.29 18.89
N PRO A 12 -18.13 -36.63 18.29
CA PRO A 12 -17.25 -35.74 19.04
C PRO A 12 -18.05 -34.51 19.50
N THR A 13 -18.09 -34.30 20.81
CA THR A 13 -18.60 -33.08 21.44
C THR A 13 -17.84 -31.87 20.87
N ILE A 14 -18.55 -30.99 20.17
CA ILE A 14 -18.02 -29.72 19.70
C ILE A 14 -17.68 -28.89 20.94
N ASN A 15 -16.39 -28.77 21.23
CA ASN A 15 -15.90 -27.83 22.22
C ASN A 15 -16.31 -26.42 21.80
N ARG A 16 -17.12 -25.76 22.65
CA ARG A 16 -17.46 -24.34 22.58
C ARG A 16 -16.16 -23.54 22.45
N VAL A 17 -15.85 -23.12 21.24
CA VAL A 17 -14.83 -22.09 20.99
C VAL A 17 -15.40 -20.81 21.57
N GLY A 18 -14.86 -20.36 22.71
CA GLY A 18 -15.16 -19.02 23.24
C GLY A 18 -14.90 -17.96 22.16
N PRO A 19 -15.50 -16.76 22.27
CA PRO A 19 -15.29 -15.72 21.27
C PRO A 19 -13.79 -15.41 21.19
N GLN A 20 -13.17 -15.88 20.11
CA GLN A 20 -11.81 -15.50 19.76
C GLN A 20 -11.77 -13.97 19.76
N PRO A 21 -10.78 -13.32 20.40
CA PRO A 21 -10.58 -11.90 20.16
C PRO A 21 -10.38 -11.79 18.66
N VAL A 22 -11.32 -11.12 17.99
CA VAL A 22 -11.14 -10.68 16.62
C VAL A 22 -9.94 -9.76 16.68
N LEU A 23 -8.74 -10.33 16.49
CA LEU A 23 -7.55 -9.58 16.18
C LEU A 23 -7.98 -8.81 14.94
N ARG A 24 -8.37 -7.54 15.15
CA ARG A 24 -8.64 -6.58 14.09
C ARG A 24 -7.43 -6.72 13.20
N ARG A 25 -7.61 -7.42 12.08
CA ARG A 25 -6.56 -7.68 11.12
C ARG A 25 -6.21 -6.29 10.65
N GLU A 26 -5.20 -5.68 11.28
CA GLU A 26 -4.79 -4.33 10.96
C GLU A 26 -4.47 -4.39 9.48
N ARG A 27 -5.37 -3.80 8.70
CA ARG A 27 -5.48 -4.05 7.27
C ARG A 27 -4.15 -3.64 6.70
N ARG A 28 -3.30 -4.62 6.35
CA ARG A 28 -1.87 -4.38 6.15
C ARG A 28 -1.71 -3.22 5.17
N ARG A 29 -1.29 -2.06 5.67
CA ARG A 29 -1.04 -0.88 4.83
C ARG A 29 -0.08 -1.31 3.73
N SER A 30 -0.42 -1.00 2.49
CA SER A 30 0.43 -1.37 1.35
C SER A 30 1.82 -0.75 1.52
N PHE A 31 2.84 -1.36 0.91
CA PHE A 31 4.21 -0.83 0.91
C PHE A 31 4.23 0.67 0.59
N TRP A 32 3.53 1.06 -0.48
CA TRP A 32 3.41 2.43 -0.91
C TRP A 32 2.66 3.33 0.08
N GLN A 33 1.58 2.84 0.72
CA GLN A 33 0.90 3.61 1.77
C GLN A 33 1.84 3.94 2.92
N ARG A 34 2.67 2.99 3.36
CA ARG A 34 3.64 3.21 4.43
C ARG A 34 4.73 4.20 4.02
N SER A 35 5.26 4.06 2.81
CA SER A 35 6.29 4.98 2.29
C SER A 35 5.77 6.41 2.11
N LEU A 36 4.54 6.58 1.62
CA LEU A 36 3.94 7.90 1.46
C LEU A 36 3.61 8.53 2.82
N ASP A 37 3.06 7.76 3.77
CA ASP A 37 2.82 8.22 5.14
C ASP A 37 4.11 8.73 5.80
N GLU A 38 5.21 7.98 5.68
CA GLU A 38 6.53 8.42 6.17
C GLU A 38 7.02 9.69 5.48
N ALA A 39 6.83 9.79 4.16
CA ALA A 39 7.18 10.97 3.40
C ALA A 39 6.39 12.22 3.83
N ARG A 40 5.10 12.07 4.16
CA ARG A 40 4.28 13.16 4.73
C ARG A 40 4.85 13.61 6.07
N ARG A 41 5.18 12.66 6.96
CA ARG A 41 5.73 12.97 8.29
C ARG A 41 7.09 13.67 8.24
N THR A 42 7.92 13.32 7.25
CA THR A 42 9.26 13.90 7.12
C THR A 42 9.22 15.33 6.54
N GLY A 43 8.18 15.69 5.78
CA GLY A 43 8.05 17.03 5.17
C GLY A 43 9.10 17.36 4.09
N GLY A 44 9.87 16.36 3.66
CA GLY A 44 11.04 16.51 2.79
C GLY A 44 11.12 15.44 1.70
N TRP A 45 12.29 15.37 1.06
CA TRP A 45 12.56 14.31 0.09
C TRP A 45 12.73 12.97 0.81
N PHE A 46 11.80 12.06 0.58
CA PHE A 46 11.82 10.70 1.10
C PHE A 46 12.23 9.70 0.01
N ARG A 47 13.22 8.87 0.30
CA ARG A 47 13.63 7.78 -0.59
C ARG A 47 12.72 6.59 -0.39
N ILE A 48 12.06 6.15 -1.47
CA ILE A 48 11.29 4.91 -1.44
C ILE A 48 12.27 3.74 -1.22
N PRO A 49 12.10 2.91 -0.18
CA PRO A 49 13.02 1.82 0.14
C PRO A 49 12.79 0.61 -0.78
N LYS A 50 12.84 0.86 -2.10
CA LYS A 50 12.72 -0.14 -3.17
C LYS A 50 13.36 0.39 -4.44
N LEU A 51 14.12 -0.49 -5.09
CA LEU A 51 14.72 -0.25 -6.39
C LEU A 51 13.76 -0.63 -7.51
N TYR A 52 13.84 0.10 -8.61
CA TYR A 52 13.02 -0.10 -9.79
C TYR A 52 13.87 0.00 -11.05
N THR A 53 13.48 -0.70 -12.10
CA THR A 53 14.08 -0.48 -13.42
C THR A 53 13.80 0.95 -13.89
N LYS A 54 14.69 1.51 -14.74
CA LYS A 54 14.54 2.87 -15.30
C LYS A 54 13.14 3.18 -15.83
N LYS A 55 12.56 2.28 -16.64
CA LYS A 55 11.20 2.42 -17.20
C LYS A 55 10.14 2.51 -16.08
N THR A 56 10.28 1.68 -15.06
CA THR A 56 9.33 1.62 -13.94
C THR A 56 9.46 2.86 -13.05
N ALA A 57 10.69 3.31 -12.77
CA ALA A 57 10.95 4.52 -11.98
C ALA A 57 10.40 5.77 -12.68
N GLN A 58 10.57 5.87 -14.00
CA GLN A 58 9.97 6.94 -14.81
C GLN A 58 8.45 6.94 -14.72
N GLN A 59 7.81 5.76 -14.88
CA GLN A 59 6.36 5.64 -14.79
C GLN A 59 5.85 6.02 -13.39
N ILE A 60 6.49 5.52 -12.33
CA ILE A 60 6.13 5.85 -10.95
C ILE A 60 6.26 7.34 -10.71
N ALA A 61 7.35 7.99 -11.13
CA ALA A 61 7.53 9.42 -10.99
C ALA A 61 6.47 10.23 -11.76
N SER A 62 6.07 9.74 -12.94
CA SER A 62 4.94 10.34 -13.67
C SER A 62 3.63 10.19 -12.91
N ASP A 63 3.33 8.99 -12.41
CA ASP A 63 2.10 8.69 -11.68
C ASP A 63 1.99 9.51 -10.39
N VAL A 64 3.11 9.66 -9.65
CA VAL A 64 3.20 10.48 -8.44
C VAL A 64 2.92 11.95 -8.75
N ARG A 65 3.55 12.54 -9.78
CA ARG A 65 3.29 13.94 -10.18
C ARG A 65 1.83 14.15 -10.60
N CYS A 66 1.25 13.17 -11.29
CA CYS A 66 -0.14 13.20 -11.72
C CYS A 66 -1.13 12.70 -10.65
N ALA A 67 -0.69 12.41 -9.42
CA ALA A 67 -1.53 11.82 -8.38
C ALA A 67 -2.80 12.65 -8.12
N HIS A 68 -2.66 13.98 -8.12
CA HIS A 68 -3.76 14.93 -7.91
C HIS A 68 -4.79 14.99 -9.05
N HIS A 69 -4.45 14.55 -10.27
CA HIS A 69 -5.35 14.61 -11.42
C HIS A 69 -6.29 13.40 -11.52
N ARG A 70 -5.96 12.29 -10.86
CA ARG A 70 -6.70 11.02 -11.00
C ARG A 70 -7.16 10.52 -9.64
N ARG A 71 -8.25 9.75 -9.65
CA ARG A 71 -8.77 9.15 -8.41
C ARG A 71 -7.76 8.15 -7.82
N PRO A 72 -7.60 8.10 -6.48
CA PRO A 72 -6.76 7.13 -5.76
C PRO A 72 -6.98 5.65 -6.14
N SER A 73 -8.19 5.32 -6.60
CA SER A 73 -8.56 3.98 -7.04
C SER A 73 -7.85 3.53 -8.33
N VAL A 74 -7.47 4.48 -9.19
CA VAL A 74 -6.88 4.24 -10.52
C VAL A 74 -5.35 4.13 -10.46
N HIS A 75 -4.74 4.66 -9.40
CA HIS A 75 -3.28 4.66 -9.25
C HIS A 75 -2.75 3.26 -8.91
N ARG A 76 -1.67 2.85 -9.60
CA ARG A 76 -0.89 1.66 -9.24
C ARG A 76 -0.27 1.79 -7.86
N VAL A 77 0.18 2.99 -7.54
CA VAL A 77 0.66 3.38 -6.22
C VAL A 77 -0.55 3.65 -5.33
N ARG A 78 -0.82 2.71 -4.41
CA ARG A 78 -1.88 2.87 -3.41
C ARG A 78 -1.39 3.81 -2.31
N GLY A 79 -2.24 4.74 -1.88
CA GLY A 79 -1.99 5.58 -0.69
C GLY A 79 -2.05 7.09 -0.91
N PHE A 80 -2.20 7.53 -2.15
CA PHE A 80 -2.54 8.93 -2.44
C PHE A 80 -3.94 9.26 -1.93
N GLN A 81 -4.08 10.43 -1.32
CA GLN A 81 -5.37 11.05 -1.00
C GLN A 81 -5.76 12.02 -2.13
N VAL A 82 -7.06 12.30 -2.23
CA VAL A 82 -7.58 13.21 -3.26
C VAL A 82 -7.08 14.62 -2.95
N GLY A 83 -6.60 15.33 -3.97
CA GLY A 83 -6.09 16.71 -3.80
C GLY A 83 -4.63 16.80 -3.37
N GLU A 84 -3.96 15.70 -2.99
CA GLU A 84 -2.56 15.75 -2.61
C GLU A 84 -1.63 16.03 -3.79
N VAL A 85 -0.75 17.02 -3.61
CA VAL A 85 0.31 17.34 -4.56
C VAL A 85 1.61 16.73 -4.09
N TRP A 86 2.25 16.01 -5.00
CA TRP A 86 3.49 15.30 -4.76
C TRP A 86 4.52 15.68 -5.81
N GLU A 87 5.74 15.91 -5.33
CA GLU A 87 6.93 15.98 -6.15
C GLU A 87 7.59 14.60 -6.22
N SER A 88 8.21 14.29 -7.36
CA SER A 88 8.97 13.07 -7.51
C SER A 88 10.18 13.27 -8.40
N LYS A 89 11.25 12.56 -8.08
CA LYS A 89 12.44 12.43 -8.92
C LYS A 89 12.96 11.01 -8.83
N TRP A 90 13.63 10.56 -9.87
CA TRP A 90 14.31 9.27 -9.87
C TRP A 90 15.76 9.47 -10.31
N ARG A 91 16.65 8.63 -9.80
CA ARG A 91 18.07 8.63 -10.14
C ARG A 91 18.56 7.20 -10.25
N LEU A 92 19.60 7.00 -11.05
CA LEU A 92 20.32 5.73 -11.07
C LEU A 92 20.93 5.51 -9.69
N THR A 93 20.76 4.31 -9.15
CA THR A 93 21.41 3.92 -7.91
C THR A 93 22.91 3.79 -8.17
N THR A 94 23.69 4.56 -7.42
CA THR A 94 25.15 4.56 -7.51
C THR A 94 25.82 3.73 -6.40
N ALA A 95 25.07 3.28 -5.38
CA ALA A 95 25.64 2.73 -4.15
C ALA A 95 25.16 1.32 -3.76
N CYS A 96 23.88 0.98 -3.97
CA CYS A 96 23.31 -0.30 -3.52
C CYS A 96 22.26 -0.84 -4.51
N GLY A 97 22.68 -1.48 -5.61
CA GLY A 97 21.75 -2.04 -6.60
C GLY A 97 22.47 -2.74 -7.75
N ALA A 98 21.73 -3.46 -8.59
CA ALA A 98 22.27 -3.95 -9.85
C ALA A 98 22.53 -2.76 -10.80
N PRO A 99 23.53 -2.83 -11.69
CA PRO A 99 23.74 -1.79 -12.68
C PRO A 99 22.48 -1.59 -13.53
N GLY A 100 21.91 -0.38 -13.46
CA GLY A 100 20.66 -0.02 -14.14
C GLY A 100 19.43 0.09 -13.24
N ASP A 101 19.55 -0.23 -11.96
CA ASP A 101 18.52 0.06 -10.97
C ASP A 101 18.41 1.56 -10.67
N CYS A 102 17.18 2.00 -10.43
CA CYS A 102 16.85 3.37 -10.10
C CYS A 102 16.17 3.45 -8.73
N GLU A 103 16.57 4.47 -7.98
CA GLU A 103 15.88 4.93 -6.78
C GLU A 103 14.83 5.97 -7.14
N VAL A 104 13.68 5.87 -6.47
CA VAL A 104 12.61 6.86 -6.56
C VAL A 104 12.55 7.64 -5.26
N TRP A 105 12.47 8.96 -5.40
CA TRP A 105 12.32 9.91 -4.32
C TRP A 105 11.01 10.65 -4.49
N VAL A 106 10.28 10.80 -3.40
CA VAL A 106 9.01 11.52 -3.37
C VAL A 106 9.05 12.60 -2.31
N ARG A 107 8.31 13.68 -2.52
CA ARG A 107 8.15 14.76 -1.53
C ARG A 107 6.70 15.18 -1.52
N PHE A 108 6.12 15.25 -0.33
CA PHE A 108 4.79 15.81 -0.15
C PHE A 108 4.87 17.33 -0.20
N LEU A 109 4.07 17.96 -1.07
CA LEU A 109 4.00 19.42 -1.22
C LEU A 109 2.79 20.02 -0.52
N GLY A 110 1.88 19.19 0.00
CA GLY A 110 0.63 19.62 0.60
C GLY A 110 -0.58 19.20 -0.23
N GLU A 111 -1.75 19.71 0.15
CA GLU A 111 -3.00 19.51 -0.57
C GLU A 111 -3.27 20.73 -1.44
N LYS A 112 -3.55 20.52 -2.72
CA LYS A 112 -4.17 21.54 -3.56
C LYS A 112 -5.62 21.63 -3.10
N LEU A 113 -5.87 22.44 -2.08
CA LEU A 113 -7.20 22.93 -1.74
C LEU A 113 -7.88 23.27 -3.06
N SER A 114 -8.93 22.53 -3.43
CA SER A 114 -9.80 23.04 -4.47
C SER A 114 -10.37 24.33 -3.91
N LEU A 115 -9.92 25.45 -4.46
CA LEU A 115 -10.54 26.75 -4.27
C LEU A 115 -11.96 26.68 -4.87
N ALA A 116 -12.88 26.03 -4.17
CA ALA A 116 -14.23 25.73 -4.64
C ALA A 116 -15.31 25.95 -3.57
N GLU A 117 -14.96 26.46 -2.39
CA GLU A 117 -15.94 26.87 -1.37
C GLU A 117 -15.55 28.25 -0.80
N ALA A 118 -15.70 29.29 -1.63
CA ALA A 118 -15.75 30.68 -1.18
C ALA A 118 -16.42 31.55 -2.27
N VAL A 119 -17.71 31.29 -2.54
CA VAL A 119 -18.63 32.27 -3.14
C VAL A 119 -19.95 32.18 -2.40
#